data_AF-A0A1Z4I5Q0-F1
#
_entry.id   AF-A0A1Z4I5Q0-F1
#
_cell.length_a   1.000
_cell.length_b   1.000
_cell.length_c   1.000
_cell.angle_alpha   90.00
_cell.angle_beta   90.00
_cell.angle_gamma   90.00
#
_symmetry.space_group_name_H-M   'P 1'
#
loop_
_entity.id
_entity.type
_entity.pdbx_description
1 polymer ?
#
loop_
_entity_poly.entity_id
_entity_poly.type
_entity_poly.pdbx_seq_one_letter_code
_entity_poly.pdbx_strand_id
1 'polypeptide(L)'
;MTKWVFGRWLRWCVVVGLSCLLLTACSGSFNQGKTLRVATEPAFPPFEFVGQDGNLQGFSIDLMNAIATAASFKVDFQSLPFDGIIPALQSKTVDAAISSITITAERSKTVSFSRPYFKAGLAIAIRSDNQNITSFDSLKNKKIAVQIGTTGADKAKNIPGVQIRSFDSAPLALQELANGNVDAVINDAPVTLYAINTGNLQGIKVVEKLLTEEYYGIATAKNSPNLQLINDGLNRVLANGSYSQIYQKWFKADPPSSLPAKSPYDTQTNSNESGSNNFILPFLPILLQGALVTIELTILSAVFGLIIGTLTALLRLSRFLPGRWLARAYVDFFRGTPLIVQIFMIYFGLPALAQELGFTFNFDRFVAGVIALSLNIAAYIAETVRAGIQSIEIGQTEAAKSLGLSPLLTMRLVIFPQAFRRMLPPLGNEFIGLLKDTSLVAIIGFEELFRKGQLIVAQNYRAFEIYATVAIVYLCLTLLASQVFSRLEVWMNPDKKIPQVKVKNQNRN
;
A
#
# COMPACT_ATOMS: atom_id res chain seq x y z
N MET A 1 -20.96 -6.90 -54.17
CA MET A 1 -21.25 -6.75 -52.73
C MET A 1 -20.25 -5.73 -52.14
N THR A 2 -20.22 -4.51 -52.69
CA THR A 2 -19.07 -3.59 -52.54
C THR A 2 -19.45 -2.11 -52.76
N LYS A 3 -20.66 -1.71 -52.34
CA LYS A 3 -21.08 -0.29 -52.32
C LYS A 3 -21.64 0.19 -50.97
N TRP A 4 -21.76 -0.70 -49.99
CA TRP A 4 -22.46 -0.42 -48.72
C TRP A 4 -21.54 -0.06 -47.54
N VAL A 5 -20.21 -0.18 -47.70
CA VAL A 5 -19.24 0.06 -46.61
C VAL A 5 -18.61 1.46 -46.68
N PHE A 6 -18.49 2.05 -47.88
CA PHE A 6 -17.80 3.33 -48.08
C PHE A 6 -18.56 4.53 -47.50
N GLY A 7 -19.90 4.52 -47.58
CA GLY A 7 -20.74 5.62 -47.07
C GLY A 7 -20.78 5.74 -45.53
N ARG A 8 -20.50 4.65 -44.80
CA ARG A 8 -20.40 4.71 -43.32
C ARG A 8 -19.07 5.31 -42.88
N TRP A 9 -17.97 4.98 -43.55
CA TRP A 9 -16.65 5.54 -43.25
C TRP A 9 -16.60 7.06 -43.49
N LEU A 10 -17.18 7.54 -44.59
CA LEU A 10 -17.21 8.98 -44.88
C LEU A 10 -18.06 9.76 -43.86
N ARG A 11 -19.17 9.20 -43.38
CA ARG A 11 -19.99 9.82 -42.31
C ARG A 11 -19.25 9.86 -40.97
N TRP A 12 -18.46 8.85 -40.63
CA TRP A 12 -17.61 8.87 -39.43
C TRP A 12 -16.46 9.88 -39.56
N CYS A 13 -15.82 10.00 -40.72
CA CYS A 13 -14.78 11.00 -40.95
C CYS A 13 -15.32 12.45 -40.93
N VAL A 14 -16.55 12.68 -41.43
CA VAL A 14 -17.20 14.00 -41.37
C VAL A 14 -17.66 14.33 -39.95
N VAL A 15 -18.17 13.35 -39.18
CA VAL A 15 -18.55 13.55 -37.77
C VAL A 15 -17.30 13.79 -36.89
N VAL A 16 -16.21 13.05 -37.11
CA VAL A 16 -14.92 13.28 -36.41
C VAL A 16 -14.29 14.61 -36.85
N GLY A 17 -14.37 14.96 -38.14
CA GLY A 17 -13.89 16.23 -38.68
C GLY A 17 -14.65 17.46 -38.17
N LEU A 18 -15.99 17.39 -38.08
CA LEU A 18 -16.81 18.45 -37.47
C LEU A 18 -16.64 18.53 -35.95
N SER A 19 -16.36 17.40 -35.28
CA SER A 19 -16.03 17.40 -33.83
C SER A 19 -14.68 18.09 -33.56
N CYS A 20 -13.70 17.97 -34.48
CA CYS A 20 -12.43 18.69 -34.39
C CYS A 20 -12.54 20.19 -34.71
N LEU A 21 -13.45 20.60 -35.60
CA LEU A 21 -13.67 22.01 -35.96
C LEU A 21 -14.45 22.80 -34.88
N LEU A 22 -15.29 22.14 -34.09
CA LEU A 22 -15.96 22.74 -32.93
C LEU A 22 -15.03 22.92 -31.71
N LEU A 23 -13.87 22.26 -31.68
CA LEU A 23 -12.85 22.45 -30.63
C LEU A 23 -11.90 23.63 -30.90
N THR A 24 -11.86 24.15 -32.14
CA THR A 24 -10.98 25.28 -32.52
C THR A 24 -11.64 26.66 -32.42
N ALA A 25 -12.94 26.76 -32.10
CA ALA A 25 -13.68 28.03 -32.12
C ALA A 25 -13.83 28.75 -30.77
N CYS A 26 -13.17 28.28 -29.70
CA CYS A 26 -13.14 28.97 -28.40
C CYS A 26 -11.70 29.34 -27.99
N SER A 27 -10.96 30.03 -28.84
CA SER A 27 -9.81 30.84 -28.42
C SER A 27 -10.28 32.26 -28.10
N GLY A 28 -11.16 32.37 -27.10
CA GLY A 28 -11.31 33.58 -26.33
C GLY A 28 -10.35 33.50 -25.16
N SER A 29 -9.28 34.31 -25.17
CA SER A 29 -8.39 34.48 -24.03
C SER A 29 -9.16 35.12 -22.87
N PHE A 30 -9.90 34.31 -22.12
CA PHE A 30 -10.19 34.60 -20.73
C PHE A 30 -8.93 34.27 -19.93
N ASN A 31 -8.44 35.23 -19.17
CA ASN A 31 -7.36 35.04 -18.21
C ASN A 31 -7.86 34.13 -17.07
N GLN A 32 -8.00 32.82 -17.34
CA GLN A 32 -8.26 31.82 -16.31
C GLN A 32 -6.99 31.67 -15.50
N GLY A 33 -7.03 32.13 -14.24
CA GLY A 33 -5.92 32.00 -13.30
C GLY A 33 -5.35 30.58 -13.29
N LYS A 34 -4.03 30.48 -13.19
CA LYS A 34 -3.26 29.23 -13.18
C LYS A 34 -3.87 28.22 -12.20
N THR A 35 -4.10 26.97 -12.62
CA THR A 35 -4.47 25.88 -11.69
C THR A 35 -3.21 25.13 -11.27
N LEU A 36 -3.00 24.96 -9.96
CA LEU A 36 -1.93 24.14 -9.42
C LEU A 36 -2.49 22.81 -8.91
N ARG A 37 -1.87 21.70 -9.30
CA ARG A 37 -2.09 20.38 -8.70
C ARG A 37 -1.34 20.33 -7.37
N VAL A 38 -2.07 20.26 -6.27
CA VAL A 38 -1.49 20.34 -4.92
C VAL A 38 -1.62 19.00 -4.22
N ALA A 39 -0.49 18.34 -3.96
CA ALA A 39 -0.49 17.09 -3.20
C ALA A 39 -0.78 17.33 -1.70
N THR A 40 -1.58 16.44 -1.13
CA THR A 40 -1.85 16.37 0.32
C THR A 40 -2.11 14.92 0.73
N GLU A 41 -1.70 14.52 1.93
CA GLU A 41 -2.11 13.25 2.52
C GLU A 41 -3.31 13.49 3.46
N PRO A 42 -4.52 13.04 3.12
CA PRO A 42 -5.71 13.37 3.91
C PRO A 42 -5.90 12.42 5.12
N ALA A 43 -4.83 12.20 5.88
CA ALA A 43 -4.79 11.32 7.04
C ALA A 43 -4.08 11.95 8.25
N PHE A 44 -3.97 13.29 8.27
CA PHE A 44 -3.18 14.05 9.25
C PHE A 44 -4.00 15.17 9.92
N PRO A 45 -5.10 14.83 10.63
CA PRO A 45 -5.93 15.83 11.28
C PRO A 45 -5.19 16.51 12.45
N PRO A 46 -5.42 17.82 12.69
CA PRO A 46 -6.43 18.68 12.08
C PRO A 46 -5.95 19.42 10.81
N PHE A 47 -4.78 19.07 10.27
CA PHE A 47 -4.18 19.81 9.17
C PHE A 47 -4.79 19.44 7.81
N GLU A 48 -4.87 18.15 7.52
CA GLU A 48 -5.45 17.64 6.29
C GLU A 48 -6.12 16.28 6.55
N PHE A 49 -7.42 16.19 6.30
CA PHE A 49 -8.20 14.98 6.48
C PHE A 49 -9.47 15.01 5.63
N VAL A 50 -10.09 13.84 5.44
CA VAL A 50 -11.42 13.76 4.83
C VAL A 50 -12.48 13.92 5.91
N GLY A 51 -13.34 14.91 5.77
CA GLY A 51 -14.49 15.12 6.66
C GLY A 51 -15.58 14.06 6.47
N GLN A 52 -16.60 14.06 7.35
CA GLN A 52 -17.74 13.14 7.24
C GLN A 52 -18.56 13.36 5.95
N ASP A 53 -18.47 14.55 5.37
CA ASP A 53 -19.07 14.91 4.08
C ASP A 53 -18.29 14.38 2.87
N GLY A 54 -17.15 13.72 3.09
CA GLY A 54 -16.27 13.19 2.05
C GLY A 54 -15.35 14.23 1.42
N ASN A 55 -15.40 15.50 1.88
CA ASN A 55 -14.56 16.56 1.33
C ASN A 55 -13.25 16.69 2.12
N LEU A 56 -12.21 17.20 1.45
CA LEU A 56 -10.97 17.58 2.11
C LEU A 56 -11.20 18.77 3.03
N GLN A 57 -10.77 18.62 4.27
CA GLN A 57 -10.87 19.63 5.32
C GLN A 57 -9.56 19.69 6.11
N GLY A 58 -9.40 20.77 6.86
CA GLY A 58 -8.28 20.96 7.77
C GLY A 58 -7.59 22.30 7.59
N PHE A 59 -6.69 22.60 8.52
CA PHE A 59 -5.94 23.85 8.54
C PHE A 59 -5.13 24.08 7.26
N SER A 60 -4.44 23.05 6.75
CA SER A 60 -3.65 23.14 5.51
C SER A 60 -4.54 23.37 4.29
N ILE A 61 -5.71 22.72 4.24
CA ILE A 61 -6.66 22.88 3.13
C ILE A 61 -7.20 24.31 3.09
N ASP A 62 -7.67 24.81 4.24
CA ASP A 62 -8.15 26.20 4.37
C ASP A 62 -7.06 27.21 4.04
N LEU A 63 -5.83 26.99 4.54
CA LEU A 63 -4.69 27.86 4.30
C LEU A 63 -4.33 27.91 2.81
N MET A 64 -4.23 26.77 2.14
CA MET A 64 -3.87 26.74 0.71
C MET A 64 -4.94 27.37 -0.17
N ASN A 65 -6.22 27.18 0.16
CA ASN A 65 -7.32 27.86 -0.52
C ASN A 65 -7.24 29.39 -0.32
N ALA A 66 -6.95 29.86 0.89
CA ALA A 66 -6.77 31.29 1.15
C ALA A 66 -5.57 31.88 0.39
N ILE A 67 -4.45 31.15 0.33
CA ILE A 67 -3.27 31.52 -0.47
C ILE A 67 -3.65 31.62 -1.96
N ALA A 68 -4.40 30.64 -2.47
CA ALA A 68 -4.86 30.60 -3.84
C ALA A 68 -5.75 31.79 -4.20
N THR A 69 -6.71 32.14 -3.33
CA THR A 69 -7.52 33.34 -3.48
C THR A 69 -6.67 34.61 -3.46
N ALA A 70 -5.75 34.74 -2.49
CA ALA A 70 -4.92 35.93 -2.33
C ALA A 70 -3.92 36.14 -3.47
N ALA A 71 -3.47 35.07 -4.12
CA ALA A 71 -2.53 35.10 -5.25
C ALA A 71 -3.19 34.83 -6.62
N SER A 72 -4.53 34.76 -6.67
CA SER A 72 -5.32 34.61 -7.91
C SER A 72 -5.00 33.36 -8.74
N PHE A 73 -4.81 32.22 -8.07
CA PHE A 73 -4.67 30.91 -8.71
C PHE A 73 -5.74 29.93 -8.20
N LYS A 74 -5.93 28.80 -8.89
CA LYS A 74 -6.85 27.73 -8.48
C LYS A 74 -6.08 26.53 -7.94
N VAL A 75 -6.68 25.81 -7.01
CA VAL A 75 -6.11 24.59 -6.43
C VAL A 75 -6.90 23.38 -6.90
N ASP A 76 -6.18 22.36 -7.33
CA ASP A 76 -6.69 21.02 -7.57
C ASP A 76 -5.96 20.05 -6.64
N PHE A 77 -6.62 19.61 -5.57
CA PHE A 77 -5.98 18.77 -4.56
C PHE A 77 -5.86 17.32 -5.04
N GLN A 78 -4.66 16.77 -4.90
CA GLN A 78 -4.31 15.39 -5.25
C GLN A 78 -3.98 14.62 -3.97
N SER A 79 -4.77 13.60 -3.66
CA SER A 79 -4.55 12.76 -2.47
C SER A 79 -3.44 11.75 -2.75
N LEU A 80 -2.35 11.82 -1.98
CA LEU A 80 -1.21 10.92 -2.11
C LEU A 80 -0.76 10.40 -0.72
N PRO A 81 -0.22 9.19 -0.62
CA PRO A 81 0.54 8.77 0.57
C PRO A 81 1.72 9.71 0.83
N PHE A 82 2.04 9.97 2.09
CA PHE A 82 3.08 10.95 2.46
C PHE A 82 4.46 10.66 1.85
N ASP A 83 4.87 9.39 1.79
CA ASP A 83 6.14 8.95 1.20
C ASP A 83 6.22 9.17 -0.32
N GLY A 84 5.07 9.29 -0.99
CA GLY A 84 4.95 9.54 -2.43
C GLY A 84 4.99 11.03 -2.82
N ILE A 85 4.82 11.96 -1.88
CA ILE A 85 4.66 13.40 -2.18
C ILE A 85 5.93 14.00 -2.81
N ILE A 86 7.10 13.81 -2.19
CA ILE A 86 8.36 14.36 -2.71
C ILE A 86 8.73 13.74 -4.08
N PRO A 87 8.66 12.41 -4.28
CA PRO A 87 8.81 11.81 -5.60
C PRO A 87 7.88 12.40 -6.66
N ALA A 88 6.61 12.67 -6.31
CA ALA A 88 5.63 13.29 -7.21
C ALA A 88 6.00 14.74 -7.59
N LEU A 89 6.59 15.50 -6.66
CA LEU A 89 7.13 16.84 -6.95
C LEU A 89 8.34 16.76 -7.89
N GLN A 90 9.24 15.80 -7.69
CA GLN A 90 10.44 15.63 -8.53
C GLN A 90 10.08 15.22 -9.96
N SER A 91 9.10 14.32 -10.11
CA SER A 91 8.59 13.91 -11.43
C SER A 91 7.64 14.93 -12.06
N LYS A 92 7.30 16.01 -11.34
CA LYS A 92 6.38 17.09 -11.76
C LYS A 92 4.97 16.59 -12.08
N THR A 93 4.54 15.47 -11.49
CA THR A 93 3.14 15.01 -11.56
C THR A 93 2.23 15.86 -10.68
N VAL A 94 2.79 16.59 -9.71
CA VAL A 94 2.13 17.65 -8.94
C VAL A 94 2.99 18.92 -8.92
N ASP A 95 2.36 20.06 -8.69
CA ASP A 95 2.96 21.40 -8.86
C ASP A 95 3.42 22.02 -7.53
N ALA A 96 2.77 21.62 -6.43
CA ALA A 96 3.08 21.97 -5.06
C ALA A 96 2.55 20.87 -4.10
N ALA A 97 2.94 20.93 -2.84
CA ALA A 97 2.41 20.05 -1.81
C ALA A 97 2.25 20.79 -0.48
N ILE A 98 1.10 20.61 0.16
CA ILE A 98 0.83 21.08 1.51
C ILE A 98 0.26 19.91 2.31
N SER A 99 1.07 19.35 3.20
CA SER A 99 0.75 18.13 3.93
C SER A 99 1.56 18.05 5.22
N SER A 100 1.57 19.16 5.99
CA SER A 100 2.34 19.27 7.25
C SER A 100 3.81 18.86 7.10
N ILE A 101 4.40 19.22 5.96
CA ILE A 101 5.74 18.74 5.59
C ILE A 101 6.76 19.54 6.39
N THR A 102 7.42 18.88 7.35
CA THR A 102 8.56 19.47 8.05
C THR A 102 9.66 19.87 7.07
N ILE A 103 10.08 21.13 7.16
CA ILE A 103 11.23 21.66 6.44
C ILE A 103 12.49 21.09 7.09
N THR A 104 13.25 20.30 6.35
CA THR A 104 14.54 19.73 6.81
C THR A 104 15.65 20.10 5.83
N ALA A 105 16.91 20.04 6.30
CA ALA A 105 18.07 20.23 5.44
C ALA A 105 18.08 19.21 4.29
N GLU A 106 17.74 17.95 4.58
CA GLU A 106 17.77 16.86 3.59
C GLU A 106 16.71 17.04 2.51
N ARG A 107 15.46 17.32 2.89
CA ARG A 107 14.38 17.60 1.92
C ARG A 107 14.68 18.84 1.10
N SER A 108 15.29 19.86 1.72
CA SER A 108 15.69 21.10 1.01
C SER A 108 16.75 20.87 -0.07
N LYS A 109 17.45 19.72 -0.09
CA LYS A 109 18.32 19.34 -1.21
C LYS A 109 17.50 18.96 -2.45
N THR A 110 16.36 18.29 -2.27
CA THR A 110 15.57 17.70 -3.36
C THR A 110 14.37 18.56 -3.80
N VAL A 111 13.78 19.33 -2.89
CA VAL A 111 12.64 20.22 -3.13
C VAL A 111 12.93 21.64 -2.64
N SER A 112 12.06 22.58 -2.99
CA SER A 112 12.09 23.93 -2.42
C SER A 112 10.89 24.12 -1.48
N PHE A 113 11.07 24.89 -0.40
CA PHE A 113 10.04 25.17 0.58
C PHE A 113 9.65 26.63 0.61
N SER A 114 8.36 26.90 0.88
CA SER A 114 7.85 28.22 1.22
C SER A 114 8.47 28.73 2.51
N ARG A 115 8.20 29.99 2.84
CA ARG A 115 8.35 30.43 4.23
C ARG A 115 7.52 29.51 5.15
N PRO A 116 7.98 29.25 6.38
CA PRO A 116 7.22 28.46 7.35
C PRO A 116 5.81 29.00 7.57
N TYR A 117 4.84 28.09 7.64
CA TYR A 117 3.44 28.45 7.92
C TYR A 117 2.95 27.94 9.27
N PHE A 118 3.71 27.06 9.93
CA PHE A 118 3.35 26.50 11.24
C PHE A 118 4.61 26.08 12.00
N LYS A 119 4.63 26.29 13.32
CA LYS A 119 5.69 25.78 14.23
C LYS A 119 5.22 24.47 14.84
N ALA A 120 5.94 23.40 14.56
CA ALA A 120 5.65 22.05 15.00
C ALA A 120 6.76 21.50 15.90
N GLY A 121 6.57 20.26 16.32
CA GLY A 121 7.58 19.49 17.03
C GLY A 121 7.08 18.07 17.27
N LEU A 122 8.02 17.15 17.45
CA LEU A 122 7.71 15.75 17.73
C LEU A 122 7.22 15.58 19.16
N ALA A 123 6.30 14.64 19.33
CA ALA A 123 5.80 14.12 20.59
C ALA A 123 6.03 12.62 20.67
N ILE A 124 6.05 12.11 21.90
CA ILE A 124 5.97 10.68 22.19
C ILE A 124 4.57 10.42 22.73
N ALA A 125 3.78 9.63 22.00
CA ALA A 125 2.52 9.09 22.49
C ALA A 125 2.78 7.73 23.16
N ILE A 126 2.16 7.48 24.31
CA ILE A 126 2.21 6.21 25.04
C ILE A 126 0.83 5.84 25.55
N ARG A 127 0.62 4.57 25.88
CA ARG A 127 -0.59 4.17 26.61
C ARG A 127 -0.63 4.84 27.99
N SER A 128 -1.82 5.17 28.47
CA SER A 128 -2.03 5.91 29.71
C SER A 128 -1.52 5.18 30.95
N ASP A 129 -1.56 3.84 30.92
CA ASP A 129 -1.04 2.94 31.95
C ASP A 129 0.49 2.87 31.99
N ASN A 130 1.19 3.32 30.94
CA ASN A 130 2.64 3.30 30.87
C ASN A 130 3.24 4.49 31.65
N GLN A 131 4.12 4.19 32.61
CA GLN A 131 4.83 5.18 33.45
C GLN A 131 6.35 5.20 33.19
N ASN A 132 6.85 4.27 32.38
CA ASN A 132 8.30 4.05 32.20
C ASN A 132 8.91 4.91 31.08
N ILE A 133 8.07 5.46 30.20
CA ILE A 133 8.52 6.26 29.06
C ILE A 133 8.22 7.72 29.35
N THR A 134 9.28 8.50 29.52
CA THR A 134 9.21 9.91 29.92
C THR A 134 10.06 10.84 29.05
N SER A 135 10.88 10.28 28.14
CA SER A 135 11.75 11.03 27.22
C SER A 135 12.25 10.16 26.06
N PHE A 136 12.96 10.75 25.09
CA PHE A 136 13.61 9.98 24.02
C PHE A 136 14.61 8.94 24.55
N ASP A 137 15.33 9.23 25.64
CA ASP A 137 16.30 8.28 26.20
C ASP A 137 15.63 7.02 26.76
N SER A 138 14.40 7.14 27.26
CA SER A 138 13.61 6.01 27.77
C SER A 138 13.07 5.08 26.66
N LEU A 139 13.25 5.45 25.39
CA LEU A 139 12.84 4.65 24.23
C LEU A 139 13.88 3.63 23.77
N LYS A 140 15.06 3.57 24.41
CA LYS A 140 16.09 2.57 24.10
C LYS A 140 15.52 1.15 24.29
N ASN A 141 15.77 0.28 23.31
CA ASN A 141 15.26 -1.10 23.29
C ASN A 141 13.72 -1.23 23.29
N LYS A 142 12.97 -0.15 23.04
CA LYS A 142 11.50 -0.17 22.96
C LYS A 142 11.01 -0.46 21.56
N LYS A 143 9.77 -0.93 21.46
CA LYS A 143 9.01 -1.02 20.21
C LYS A 143 8.35 0.32 19.95
N ILE A 144 8.64 0.93 18.81
CA ILE A 144 8.10 2.24 18.46
C ILE A 144 7.39 2.18 17.12
N ALA A 145 6.16 2.69 17.06
CA ALA A 145 5.47 2.92 15.81
C ALA A 145 5.73 4.32 15.25
N VAL A 146 5.91 4.42 13.93
CA VAL A 146 6.14 5.67 13.20
C VAL A 146 5.44 5.63 11.85
N GLN A 147 5.13 6.79 11.28
CA GLN A 147 4.73 6.89 9.88
C GLN A 147 5.96 6.96 8.97
N ILE A 148 5.96 6.22 7.85
CA ILE A 148 7.07 6.22 6.89
C ILE A 148 7.33 7.63 6.32
N GLY A 149 8.60 7.93 6.05
CA GLY A 149 9.03 9.20 5.42
C GLY A 149 8.99 10.43 6.33
N THR A 150 8.57 10.31 7.60
CA THR A 150 8.46 11.43 8.56
C THR A 150 9.74 11.72 9.33
N THR A 151 9.85 12.92 9.92
CA THR A 151 10.96 13.26 10.84
C THR A 151 10.92 12.40 12.11
N GLY A 152 9.73 11.97 12.54
CA GLY A 152 9.55 11.00 13.63
C GLY A 152 10.22 9.66 13.33
N ALA A 153 10.04 9.13 12.11
CA ALA A 153 10.72 7.91 11.67
C ALA A 153 12.25 8.06 11.63
N ASP A 154 12.76 9.19 11.14
CA ASP A 154 14.20 9.45 11.10
C ASP A 154 14.79 9.64 12.50
N LYS A 155 14.06 10.29 13.40
CA LYS A 155 14.49 10.42 14.80
C LYS A 155 14.52 9.05 15.50
N ALA A 156 13.52 8.21 15.25
CA ALA A 156 13.44 6.87 15.82
C ALA A 156 14.65 6.00 15.44
N LYS A 157 15.09 6.03 14.18
CA LYS A 157 16.25 5.24 13.69
C LYS A 157 17.54 5.48 14.47
N ASN A 158 17.71 6.67 15.03
CA ASN A 158 18.90 7.05 15.78
C ASN A 158 18.85 6.62 17.26
N ILE A 159 17.76 5.99 17.71
CA ILE A 159 17.59 5.52 19.08
C ILE A 159 18.24 4.12 19.22
N PRO A 160 19.21 3.93 20.13
CA PRO A 160 19.89 2.64 20.29
C PRO A 160 18.94 1.48 20.63
N GLY A 161 19.07 0.38 19.88
CA GLY A 161 18.37 -0.90 20.13
C GLY A 161 16.86 -0.88 19.89
N VAL A 162 16.31 0.23 19.38
CA VAL A 162 14.88 0.36 19.10
C VAL A 162 14.39 -0.66 18.08
N GLN A 163 13.15 -1.12 18.24
CA GLN A 163 12.44 -1.92 17.24
C GLN A 163 11.38 -1.04 16.58
N ILE A 164 11.65 -0.59 15.36
CA ILE A 164 10.74 0.30 14.63
C ILE A 164 9.68 -0.51 13.91
N ARG A 165 8.42 -0.09 14.03
CA ARG A 165 7.29 -0.54 13.21
C ARG A 165 6.80 0.64 12.39
N SER A 166 7.00 0.59 11.08
CA SER A 166 6.59 1.69 10.21
C SER A 166 5.24 1.44 9.56
N PHE A 167 4.37 2.46 9.56
CA PHE A 167 3.03 2.44 8.98
C PHE A 167 2.87 3.53 7.93
N ASP A 168 1.85 3.41 7.10
CA ASP A 168 1.63 4.35 5.98
C ASP A 168 1.00 5.67 6.44
N SER A 169 0.33 5.68 7.59
CA SER A 169 -0.31 6.87 8.15
C SER A 169 -0.18 6.95 9.67
N ALA A 170 -0.21 8.16 10.21
CA ALA A 170 -0.19 8.40 11.65
C ALA A 170 -1.34 7.71 12.41
N PRO A 171 -2.60 7.67 11.92
CA PRO A 171 -3.67 6.93 12.57
C PRO A 171 -3.39 5.44 12.74
N LEU A 172 -2.76 4.78 11.75
CA LEU A 172 -2.40 3.36 11.86
C LEU A 172 -1.30 3.13 12.93
N ALA A 173 -0.33 4.04 13.02
CA ALA A 173 0.69 3.98 14.06
C ALA A 173 0.08 4.17 15.47
N LEU A 174 -0.88 5.08 15.63
CA LEU A 174 -1.59 5.28 16.89
C LEU A 174 -2.51 4.10 17.24
N GLN A 175 -3.17 3.49 16.26
CA GLN A 175 -3.95 2.27 16.47
C GLN A 175 -3.06 1.11 16.95
N GLU A 176 -1.86 0.96 16.38
CA GLU A 176 -0.89 -0.05 16.82
C GLU A 176 -0.50 0.14 18.31
N LEU A 177 -0.38 1.40 18.76
CA LEU A 177 -0.15 1.72 20.17
C LEU A 177 -1.35 1.37 21.05
N ALA A 178 -2.56 1.72 20.60
CA ALA A 178 -3.81 1.41 21.29
C ALA A 178 -4.00 -0.10 21.49
N ASN A 179 -3.68 -0.90 20.45
CA ASN A 179 -3.74 -2.36 20.49
C ASN A 179 -2.70 -2.99 21.43
N GLY A 180 -1.73 -2.23 21.93
CA GLY A 180 -0.71 -2.75 22.84
C GLY A 180 0.51 -3.36 22.15
N ASN A 181 0.62 -3.23 20.82
CA ASN A 181 1.65 -3.91 20.03
C ASN A 181 3.01 -3.18 20.04
N VAL A 182 3.02 -1.90 20.39
CA VAL A 182 4.21 -1.06 20.58
C VAL A 182 4.18 -0.36 21.93
N ASP A 183 5.34 0.11 22.38
CA ASP A 183 5.46 0.82 23.66
C ASP A 183 5.18 2.32 23.51
N ALA A 184 5.45 2.88 22.32
CA ALA A 184 5.30 4.29 22.02
C ALA A 184 5.06 4.56 20.52
N VAL A 185 4.56 5.76 20.22
CA VAL A 185 4.53 6.34 18.87
C VAL A 185 5.32 7.64 18.89
N ILE A 186 6.19 7.85 17.89
CA ILE A 186 6.81 9.16 17.64
C ILE A 186 6.08 9.77 16.45
N ASN A 187 5.40 10.88 16.70
CA ASN A 187 4.63 11.61 15.69
C ASN A 187 4.57 13.10 16.06
N ASP A 188 4.08 13.93 15.16
CA ASP A 188 3.94 15.36 15.40
C ASP A 188 2.93 15.63 16.52
N ALA A 189 3.32 16.52 17.43
CA ALA A 189 2.55 16.81 18.64
C ALA A 189 1.12 17.29 18.36
N PRO A 190 0.87 18.25 17.44
CA PRO A 190 -0.49 18.76 17.24
C PRO A 190 -1.44 17.68 16.70
N VAL A 191 -0.95 16.77 15.85
CA VAL A 191 -1.74 15.64 15.33
C VAL A 191 -2.03 14.62 16.41
N THR A 192 -1.02 14.28 17.20
CA THR A 192 -1.16 13.33 18.30
C THR A 192 -2.15 13.83 19.34
N LEU A 193 -2.04 15.10 19.74
CA LEU A 193 -2.96 15.74 20.69
C LEU A 193 -4.37 15.84 20.14
N TYR A 194 -4.54 16.18 18.86
CA TYR A 194 -5.85 16.20 18.22
C TYR A 194 -6.47 14.80 18.22
N ALA A 195 -5.72 13.77 17.80
CA ALA A 195 -6.19 12.40 17.76
C ALA A 195 -6.62 11.88 19.16
N ILE A 196 -5.93 12.28 20.23
CA ILE A 196 -6.33 11.97 21.61
C ILE A 196 -7.61 12.70 22.01
N ASN A 197 -7.73 13.99 21.66
CA ASN A 197 -8.85 14.82 22.08
C ASN A 197 -10.15 14.55 21.30
N THR A 198 -10.05 14.14 20.03
CA THR A 198 -11.22 13.98 19.14
C THR A 198 -11.39 12.57 18.59
N GLY A 199 -10.35 11.74 18.61
CA GLY A 199 -10.21 10.57 17.73
C GLY A 199 -10.68 9.24 18.30
N ASN A 200 -11.50 9.19 19.35
CA ASN A 200 -11.94 7.94 19.99
C ASN A 200 -10.80 7.00 20.46
N LEU A 201 -9.55 7.46 20.45
CA LEU A 201 -8.37 6.73 20.93
C LEU A 201 -8.28 6.88 22.45
N GLN A 202 -9.07 6.09 23.17
CA GLN A 202 -9.03 6.05 24.62
C GLN A 202 -7.74 5.40 25.13
N GLY A 203 -7.23 5.87 26.26
CA GLY A 203 -6.06 5.27 26.92
C GLY A 203 -4.71 5.60 26.29
N ILE A 204 -4.59 6.70 25.53
CA ILE A 204 -3.31 7.25 25.05
C ILE A 204 -3.05 8.62 25.70
N LYS A 205 -1.80 8.89 26.08
CA LYS A 205 -1.31 10.19 26.57
C LYS A 205 -0.03 10.61 25.85
N VAL A 206 0.27 11.91 25.86
CA VAL A 206 1.53 12.47 25.33
C VAL A 206 2.50 12.78 26.46
N VAL A 207 3.78 12.50 26.24
CA VAL A 207 4.85 12.94 27.13
C VAL A 207 5.10 14.45 26.92
N GLU A 208 4.86 15.26 27.96
CA GLU A 208 4.54 16.71 27.94
C GLU A 208 5.53 17.71 27.28
N LYS A 209 6.69 17.30 26.77
CA LYS A 209 7.63 18.25 26.13
C LYS A 209 7.64 18.07 24.63
N LEU A 210 7.46 19.16 23.87
CA LEU A 210 7.87 19.21 22.46
C LEU A 210 9.35 18.85 22.41
N LEU A 211 9.67 17.79 21.69
CA LEU A 211 11.01 17.22 21.72
C LEU A 211 11.92 17.80 20.65
N THR A 212 11.34 18.51 19.69
CA THR A 212 12.02 19.22 18.62
C THR A 212 11.33 20.55 18.35
N GLU A 213 12.09 21.51 17.83
CA GLU A 213 11.55 22.73 17.23
C GLU A 213 11.61 22.57 15.71
N GLU A 214 10.44 22.39 15.10
CA GLU A 214 10.29 22.10 13.67
C GLU A 214 9.34 23.11 13.03
N TYR A 215 9.40 23.22 11.70
CA TYR A 215 8.57 24.13 10.93
C TYR A 215 7.97 23.42 9.73
N TYR A 216 6.68 23.62 9.49
CA TYR A 216 6.04 23.14 8.26
C TYR A 216 6.16 24.17 7.14
N GLY A 217 6.35 23.66 5.92
CA GLY A 217 6.41 24.46 4.71
C GLY A 217 5.63 23.83 3.56
N ILE A 218 5.19 24.68 2.63
CA ILE A 218 4.61 24.24 1.36
C ILE A 218 5.78 23.90 0.43
N ALA A 219 5.81 22.66 -0.07
CA ALA A 219 6.89 22.19 -0.91
C ALA A 219 6.55 22.39 -2.39
N THR A 220 7.54 22.70 -3.21
CA THR A 220 7.46 22.67 -4.68
C THR A 220 8.64 21.89 -5.24
N ALA A 221 8.57 21.49 -6.51
CA ALA A 221 9.76 21.04 -7.23
C ALA A 221 10.89 22.08 -7.09
N LYS A 222 12.15 21.61 -7.03
CA LYS A 222 13.31 22.48 -6.93
C LYS A 222 13.28 23.53 -8.03
N ASN A 223 13.54 24.80 -7.68
CA ASN A 223 13.54 25.95 -8.60
C ASN A 223 12.20 26.19 -9.33
N SER A 224 11.08 25.70 -8.79
CA SER A 224 9.76 25.95 -9.38
C SER A 224 9.36 27.43 -9.28
N PRO A 225 8.84 28.04 -10.36
CA PRO A 225 8.29 29.40 -10.29
C PRO A 225 7.03 29.48 -9.41
N ASN A 226 6.39 28.34 -9.11
CA ASN A 226 5.22 28.30 -8.22
C ASN A 226 5.56 28.71 -6.78
N LEU A 227 6.81 28.55 -6.37
CA LEU A 227 7.22 28.85 -5.01
C LEU A 227 7.06 30.33 -4.67
N GLN A 228 7.44 31.20 -5.60
CA GLN A 228 7.30 32.65 -5.41
C GLN A 228 5.82 33.03 -5.35
N LEU A 229 5.00 32.49 -6.27
CA LEU A 229 3.54 32.70 -6.26
C LEU A 229 2.90 32.30 -4.93
N ILE A 230 3.31 31.15 -4.37
CA ILE A 230 2.82 30.65 -3.08
C ILE A 230 3.28 31.54 -1.93
N ASN A 231 4.55 31.95 -1.91
CA ASN A 231 5.07 32.85 -0.88
C ASN A 231 4.38 34.22 -0.90
N ASP A 232 4.10 34.78 -2.08
CA ASP A 232 3.39 36.04 -2.23
C ASP A 232 1.96 35.94 -1.69
N GLY A 233 1.24 34.85 -2.01
CA GLY A 233 -0.08 34.57 -1.46
C GLY A 233 -0.06 34.38 0.06
N LEU A 234 0.89 33.61 0.58
CA LEU A 234 1.06 33.38 2.02
C LEU A 234 1.38 34.68 2.77
N ASN A 235 2.22 35.55 2.21
CA ASN A 235 2.51 36.86 2.79
C ASN A 235 1.25 37.73 2.88
N ARG A 236 0.38 37.72 1.86
CA ARG A 236 -0.90 38.46 1.88
C ARG A 236 -1.87 37.90 2.92
N VAL A 237 -1.97 36.57 3.02
CA VAL A 237 -2.83 35.87 4.02
C VAL A 237 -2.36 36.12 5.45
N LEU A 238 -1.04 36.27 5.67
CA LEU A 238 -0.49 36.67 6.96
C LEU A 238 -0.79 38.15 7.27
N ALA A 239 -0.67 39.03 6.27
CA ALA A 239 -0.85 40.48 6.46
C ALA A 239 -2.31 40.91 6.63
N ASN A 240 -3.26 40.22 5.99
CA ASN A 240 -4.68 40.59 6.00
C ASN A 240 -5.49 39.97 7.16
N GLY A 241 -4.84 39.22 8.06
CA GLY A 241 -5.47 38.57 9.22
C GLY A 241 -6.20 37.26 8.92
N SER A 242 -6.31 36.83 7.65
CA SER A 242 -6.94 35.55 7.29
C SER A 242 -6.22 34.36 7.92
N TYR A 243 -4.89 34.40 8.02
CA TYR A 243 -4.12 33.36 8.71
C TYR A 243 -4.58 33.17 10.16
N SER A 244 -4.71 34.26 10.92
CA SER A 244 -5.12 34.21 12.33
C SER A 244 -6.53 33.64 12.49
N GLN A 245 -7.45 34.00 11.59
CA GLN A 245 -8.81 33.45 11.59
C GLN A 245 -8.81 31.93 11.33
N ILE A 246 -8.03 31.46 10.36
CA ILE A 246 -7.90 30.03 10.05
C ILE A 246 -7.24 29.29 11.23
N TYR A 247 -6.20 29.88 11.83
CA TYR A 247 -5.52 29.29 12.98
C TYR A 247 -6.46 29.15 14.19
N GLN A 248 -7.19 30.22 14.54
CA GLN A 248 -8.17 30.19 15.64
C GLN A 248 -9.31 29.21 15.37
N LYS A 249 -9.78 29.10 14.12
CA LYS A 249 -10.82 28.12 13.73
C LYS A 249 -10.42 26.70 14.15
N TRP A 250 -9.19 26.29 13.83
CA TRP A 250 -8.72 24.92 14.01
C TRP A 250 -8.10 24.63 15.38
N PHE A 251 -7.35 25.57 15.95
CA PHE A 251 -6.57 25.33 17.17
C PHE A 251 -7.15 26.00 18.43
N LYS A 252 -8.18 26.84 18.29
CA LYS A 252 -8.79 27.60 19.41
C LYS A 252 -7.78 28.40 20.25
N ALA A 253 -6.69 28.81 19.61
CA ALA A 253 -5.59 29.54 20.21
C ALA A 253 -5.11 30.61 19.23
N ASP A 254 -4.32 31.57 19.72
CA ASP A 254 -3.68 32.55 18.86
C ASP A 254 -2.43 31.95 18.18
N PRO A 255 -2.15 32.35 16.93
CA PRO A 255 -0.93 31.95 16.26
C PRO A 255 0.31 32.48 16.99
N PRO A 256 1.48 31.84 16.82
CA PRO A 256 2.73 32.35 17.36
C PRO A 256 3.02 33.77 16.85
N SER A 257 3.56 34.62 17.74
CA SER A 257 3.78 36.06 17.49
C SER A 257 4.67 36.35 16.27
N SER A 258 5.55 35.42 15.89
CA SER A 258 6.35 35.51 14.67
C SER A 258 6.73 34.13 14.14
N LEU A 259 6.52 33.94 12.83
CA LEU A 259 7.10 32.83 12.06
C LEU A 259 8.26 33.35 11.19
N PRO A 260 9.30 32.54 10.92
CA PRO A 260 10.39 32.96 10.05
C PRO A 260 9.91 33.50 8.70
N ALA A 261 10.57 34.55 8.20
CA ALA A 261 10.22 35.18 6.93
C ALA A 261 10.68 34.38 5.70
N LYS A 262 11.62 33.45 5.90
CA LYS A 262 12.18 32.55 4.88
C LYS A 262 12.33 31.15 5.46
N SER A 263 12.46 30.16 4.58
CA SER A 263 12.84 28.80 4.96
C SER A 263 14.16 28.83 5.78
N PRO A 264 14.26 28.09 6.90
CA PRO A 264 15.50 28.01 7.69
C PRO A 264 16.70 27.43 6.93
N TYR A 265 16.44 26.67 5.88
CA TYR A 265 17.47 26.10 5.02
C TYR A 265 17.39 26.78 3.65
N ASP A 266 18.50 27.37 3.23
CA ASP A 266 18.61 27.95 1.89
C ASP A 266 18.54 26.86 0.83
N THR A 267 18.05 27.23 -0.35
CA THR A 267 18.04 26.36 -1.53
C THR A 267 19.47 26.22 -2.03
N GLN A 268 20.33 25.47 -1.32
CA GLN A 268 21.67 25.20 -1.82
C GLN A 268 21.52 24.45 -3.15
N THR A 269 22.00 25.10 -4.21
CA THR A 269 22.19 24.52 -5.54
C THR A 269 23.50 23.76 -5.53
N ASN A 270 23.54 22.62 -4.83
CA ASN A 270 24.59 21.64 -5.11
C ASN A 270 24.14 20.83 -6.32
N SER A 271 24.16 21.48 -7.48
CA SER A 271 24.30 20.81 -8.76
C SER A 271 25.70 20.24 -8.79
N ASN A 272 25.84 18.96 -8.42
CA ASN A 272 26.88 18.01 -8.84
C ASN A 272 26.91 16.83 -7.86
N GLU A 273 25.82 16.08 -7.75
CA GLU A 273 25.98 14.64 -7.48
C GLU A 273 25.87 13.95 -8.82
N SER A 274 27.05 13.72 -9.43
CA SER A 274 27.20 12.79 -10.53
C SER A 274 26.49 11.50 -10.15
N GLY A 275 25.44 11.16 -10.89
CA GLY A 275 24.71 9.91 -10.72
C GLY A 275 25.71 8.77 -10.73
N SER A 276 25.99 8.20 -9.56
CA SER A 276 26.81 7.01 -9.50
C SER A 276 26.04 5.93 -10.27
N ASN A 277 26.70 5.31 -11.24
CA ASN A 277 26.14 4.22 -12.05
C ASN A 277 25.70 3.00 -11.18
N ASN A 278 25.88 3.07 -9.86
CA ASN A 278 25.74 2.00 -8.89
C ASN A 278 24.83 2.35 -7.69
N PHE A 279 23.91 3.30 -7.81
CA PHE A 279 23.02 3.68 -6.69
C PHE A 279 22.28 2.49 -6.04
N ILE A 280 21.92 1.48 -6.83
CA ILE A 280 21.09 0.37 -6.37
C ILE A 280 21.94 -0.64 -5.55
N LEU A 281 23.24 -0.75 -5.81
CA LEU A 281 24.10 -1.78 -5.22
C LEU A 281 24.07 -1.81 -3.67
N PRO A 282 24.12 -0.67 -2.94
CA PRO A 282 24.02 -0.68 -1.49
C PRO A 282 22.68 -1.22 -0.95
N PHE A 283 21.62 -1.12 -1.74
CA PHE A 283 20.27 -1.53 -1.34
C PHE A 283 19.93 -2.97 -1.75
N LEU A 284 20.69 -3.59 -2.66
CA LEU A 284 20.46 -4.97 -3.11
C LEU A 284 20.39 -5.97 -1.95
N PRO A 285 21.28 -5.95 -0.93
CA PRO A 285 21.18 -6.89 0.19
C PRO A 285 19.85 -6.76 0.96
N ILE A 286 19.38 -5.53 1.18
CA ILE A 286 18.12 -5.25 1.89
C ILE A 286 16.93 -5.75 1.06
N LEU A 287 16.94 -5.52 -0.25
CA LEU A 287 15.89 -5.99 -1.15
C LEU A 287 15.89 -7.52 -1.26
N LEU A 288 17.06 -8.16 -1.36
CA LEU A 288 17.16 -9.63 -1.37
C LEU A 288 16.72 -10.26 -0.05
N GLN A 289 16.99 -9.62 1.09
CA GLN A 289 16.43 -10.03 2.37
C GLN A 289 14.89 -9.94 2.36
N GLY A 290 14.34 -8.84 1.82
CA GLY A 290 12.89 -8.72 1.60
C GLY A 290 12.34 -9.82 0.71
N ALA A 291 13.06 -10.19 -0.36
CA ALA A 291 12.69 -11.29 -1.25
C ALA A 291 12.67 -12.65 -0.55
N LEU A 292 13.59 -12.91 0.37
CA LEU A 292 13.57 -14.12 1.20
C LEU A 292 12.34 -14.17 2.10
N VAL A 293 11.98 -13.05 2.74
CA VAL A 293 10.77 -12.93 3.55
C VAL A 293 9.50 -13.13 2.70
N THR A 294 9.48 -12.59 1.48
CA THR A 294 8.40 -12.83 0.51
C THR A 294 8.27 -14.32 0.17
N ILE A 295 9.38 -15.01 -0.07
CA ILE A 295 9.38 -16.47 -0.31
C ILE A 295 8.87 -17.23 0.92
N GLU A 296 9.31 -16.86 2.12
CA GLU A 296 8.89 -17.47 3.38
C GLU A 296 7.37 -17.36 3.58
N LEU A 297 6.82 -16.14 3.44
CA LEU A 297 5.37 -15.90 3.48
C LEU A 297 4.64 -16.76 2.45
N THR A 298 5.17 -16.84 1.22
CA THR A 298 4.56 -17.61 0.13
C THR A 298 4.53 -19.09 0.46
N ILE A 299 5.66 -19.67 0.89
CA ILE A 299 5.77 -21.11 1.16
C ILE A 299 4.87 -21.51 2.33
N LEU A 300 4.94 -20.80 3.46
CA LEU A 300 4.11 -21.12 4.62
C LEU A 300 2.62 -20.99 4.28
N SER A 301 2.24 -19.91 3.61
CA SER A 301 0.84 -19.69 3.24
C SER A 301 0.34 -20.69 2.21
N ALA A 302 1.20 -21.13 1.27
CA ALA A 302 0.86 -22.17 0.32
C ALA A 302 0.68 -23.54 1.00
N VAL A 303 1.52 -23.88 1.99
CA VAL A 303 1.43 -25.14 2.73
C VAL A 303 0.13 -25.19 3.55
N PHE A 304 -0.13 -24.17 4.37
CA PHE A 304 -1.38 -24.10 5.14
C PHE A 304 -2.60 -23.97 4.22
N GLY A 305 -2.47 -23.18 3.16
CA GLY A 305 -3.47 -23.03 2.12
C GLY A 305 -3.85 -24.35 1.44
N LEU A 306 -2.86 -25.18 1.12
CA LEU A 306 -3.08 -26.50 0.51
C LEU A 306 -3.78 -27.45 1.47
N ILE A 307 -3.39 -27.45 2.76
CA ILE A 307 -4.02 -28.27 3.79
C ILE A 307 -5.48 -27.86 3.99
N ILE A 308 -5.72 -26.58 4.30
CA ILE A 308 -7.07 -26.04 4.55
C ILE A 308 -7.93 -26.15 3.29
N GLY A 309 -7.38 -25.82 2.13
CA GLY A 309 -8.09 -25.88 0.85
C GLY A 309 -8.50 -27.30 0.47
N THR A 310 -7.62 -28.29 0.67
CA THR A 310 -7.96 -29.70 0.41
C THR A 310 -9.03 -30.21 1.37
N LEU A 311 -8.93 -29.90 2.67
CA LEU A 311 -9.96 -30.27 3.65
C LEU A 311 -11.32 -29.64 3.30
N THR A 312 -11.33 -28.35 2.95
CA THR A 312 -12.52 -27.62 2.50
C THR A 312 -13.10 -28.24 1.22
N ALA A 313 -12.28 -28.63 0.25
CA ALA A 313 -12.73 -29.31 -0.96
C ALA A 313 -13.41 -30.66 -0.66
N LEU A 314 -12.80 -31.46 0.23
CA LEU A 314 -13.37 -32.75 0.66
C LEU A 314 -14.71 -32.56 1.37
N LEU A 315 -14.83 -31.57 2.26
CA LEU A 315 -16.11 -31.21 2.89
C LEU A 315 -17.17 -30.81 1.85
N ARG A 316 -16.79 -30.05 0.81
CA ARG A 316 -17.71 -29.65 -0.27
C ARG A 316 -18.16 -30.81 -1.15
N LEU A 317 -17.34 -31.85 -1.29
CA LEU A 317 -17.67 -33.08 -2.02
C LEU A 317 -18.40 -34.12 -1.15
N SER A 318 -18.39 -33.94 0.16
CA SER A 318 -19.02 -34.87 1.10
C SER A 318 -20.55 -34.85 1.02
N ARG A 319 -21.18 -35.92 1.52
CA ARG A 319 -22.63 -36.01 1.70
C ARG A 319 -23.13 -35.28 2.96
N PHE A 320 -22.23 -34.81 3.82
CA PHE A 320 -22.56 -34.15 5.08
C PHE A 320 -23.01 -32.71 4.82
N LEU A 321 -24.33 -32.50 4.80
CA LEU A 321 -24.94 -31.22 4.41
C LEU A 321 -24.46 -30.01 5.24
N PRO A 322 -24.36 -30.07 6.59
CA PRO A 322 -23.87 -28.93 7.37
C PRO A 322 -22.42 -28.56 7.01
N GLY A 323 -21.53 -29.54 6.91
CA GLY A 323 -20.13 -29.30 6.54
C GLY A 323 -19.97 -28.76 5.13
N ARG A 324 -20.81 -29.22 4.19
CA ARG A 324 -20.84 -28.68 2.82
C ARG A 324 -21.29 -27.23 2.78
N TRP A 325 -22.28 -26.85 3.60
CA TRP A 325 -22.74 -25.47 3.70
C TRP A 325 -21.68 -24.56 4.33
N LEU A 326 -21.06 -24.99 5.44
CA LEU A 326 -19.96 -24.25 6.08
C LEU A 326 -18.79 -24.03 5.12
N ALA A 327 -18.37 -25.08 4.42
CA ALA A 327 -17.28 -24.99 3.45
C ALA A 327 -17.65 -24.11 2.24
N ARG A 328 -18.93 -24.04 1.85
CA ARG A 328 -19.41 -23.09 0.85
C ARG A 328 -19.34 -21.66 1.37
N ALA A 329 -19.87 -21.39 2.56
CA ALA A 329 -19.84 -20.06 3.16
C ALA A 329 -18.40 -19.53 3.32
N TYR A 330 -17.48 -20.39 3.75
CA TYR A 330 -16.04 -20.07 3.79
C TYR A 330 -15.50 -19.66 2.41
N VAL A 331 -15.72 -20.50 1.38
CA VAL A 331 -15.21 -20.22 0.03
C VAL A 331 -15.81 -18.94 -0.54
N ASP A 332 -17.12 -18.75 -0.38
CA ASP A 332 -17.84 -17.58 -0.88
C ASP A 332 -17.37 -16.29 -0.18
N PHE A 333 -17.10 -16.34 1.13
CA PHE A 333 -16.57 -15.20 1.89
C PHE A 333 -15.14 -14.84 1.46
N PHE A 334 -14.21 -15.79 1.46
CA PHE A 334 -12.79 -15.51 1.20
C PHE A 334 -12.51 -15.16 -0.26
N ARG A 335 -13.27 -15.71 -1.21
CA ARG A 335 -13.18 -15.31 -2.63
C ARG A 335 -14.02 -14.08 -2.96
N GLY A 336 -15.03 -13.78 -2.16
CA GLY A 336 -15.93 -12.65 -2.35
C GLY A 336 -15.45 -11.35 -1.70
N THR A 337 -14.40 -11.40 -0.87
CA THR A 337 -13.84 -10.23 -0.17
C THR A 337 -12.39 -9.95 -0.60
N PRO A 338 -11.98 -8.68 -0.75
CA PRO A 338 -10.60 -8.36 -1.11
C PRO A 338 -9.60 -8.82 -0.04
N LEU A 339 -8.48 -9.41 -0.46
CA LEU A 339 -7.43 -9.89 0.44
C LEU A 339 -6.86 -8.78 1.34
N ILE A 340 -6.71 -7.56 0.82
CA ILE A 340 -6.26 -6.41 1.63
C ILE A 340 -7.20 -6.16 2.81
N VAL A 341 -8.52 -6.27 2.62
CA VAL A 341 -9.53 -6.13 3.68
C VAL A 341 -9.41 -7.26 4.68
N GLN A 342 -9.16 -8.49 4.23
CA GLN A 342 -8.96 -9.65 5.11
C GLN A 342 -7.72 -9.47 5.99
N ILE A 343 -6.61 -8.96 5.43
CA ILE A 343 -5.38 -8.66 6.19
C ILE A 343 -5.68 -7.61 7.28
N PHE A 344 -6.35 -6.51 6.92
CA PHE A 344 -6.75 -5.48 7.89
C PHE A 344 -7.68 -6.02 8.98
N MET A 345 -8.70 -6.78 8.60
CA MET A 345 -9.65 -7.37 9.54
C MET A 345 -8.96 -8.35 10.49
N ILE A 346 -8.03 -9.16 10.01
CA ILE A 346 -7.31 -10.12 10.87
C ILE A 346 -6.35 -9.40 11.81
N TYR A 347 -5.61 -8.40 11.33
CA TYR A 347 -4.58 -7.74 12.14
C TYR A 347 -5.12 -6.64 13.07
N PHE A 348 -6.02 -5.80 12.59
CA PHE A 348 -6.59 -4.69 13.37
C PHE A 348 -8.01 -5.00 13.88
N GLY A 349 -8.86 -5.61 13.05
CA GLY A 349 -10.28 -5.80 13.36
C GLY A 349 -10.56 -6.85 14.44
N LEU A 350 -9.97 -8.05 14.32
CA LEU A 350 -10.21 -9.14 15.27
C LEU A 350 -9.68 -8.81 16.68
N PRO A 351 -8.47 -8.26 16.87
CA PRO A 351 -8.03 -7.80 18.19
C PRO A 351 -8.96 -6.74 18.79
N ALA A 352 -9.41 -5.77 18.00
CA ALA A 352 -10.33 -4.74 18.47
C ALA A 352 -11.68 -5.34 18.92
N LEU A 353 -12.26 -6.25 18.13
CA LEU A 353 -13.49 -6.95 18.51
C LEU A 353 -13.31 -7.82 19.76
N ALA A 354 -12.18 -8.52 19.87
CA ALA A 354 -11.90 -9.33 21.05
C ALA A 354 -11.74 -8.48 22.31
N GLN A 355 -11.11 -7.30 22.19
CA GLN A 355 -10.96 -6.35 23.28
C GLN A 355 -12.31 -5.82 23.75
N GLU A 356 -13.24 -5.52 22.84
CA GLU A 356 -14.63 -5.16 23.20
C GLU A 356 -15.35 -6.29 23.96
N LEU A 357 -15.04 -7.55 23.63
CA LEU A 357 -15.55 -8.73 24.33
C LEU A 357 -14.79 -9.07 25.63
N GLY A 358 -13.80 -8.27 26.02
CA GLY A 358 -13.01 -8.45 27.25
C GLY A 358 -11.82 -9.40 27.13
N PHE A 359 -11.46 -9.83 25.92
CA PHE A 359 -10.30 -10.67 25.65
C PHE A 359 -9.16 -9.85 25.06
N THR A 360 -7.96 -9.98 25.63
CA THR A 360 -6.75 -9.37 25.04
C THR A 360 -6.01 -10.42 24.23
N PHE A 361 -6.00 -10.25 22.92
CA PHE A 361 -5.18 -11.06 22.02
C PHE A 361 -4.63 -10.18 20.90
N ASN A 362 -3.37 -10.38 20.55
CA ASN A 362 -2.71 -9.67 19.45
C ASN A 362 -1.97 -10.67 18.56
N PHE A 363 -1.96 -10.43 17.26
CA PHE A 363 -1.15 -11.19 16.33
C PHE A 363 0.21 -10.53 16.10
N ASP A 364 1.26 -11.34 15.96
CA ASP A 364 2.45 -10.89 15.24
C ASP A 364 2.05 -10.56 13.79
N ARG A 365 2.60 -9.48 13.20
CA ARG A 365 2.37 -9.08 11.80
C ARG A 365 2.68 -10.21 10.82
N PHE A 366 3.74 -10.99 11.09
CA PHE A 366 4.07 -12.16 10.27
C PHE A 366 2.97 -13.22 10.34
N VAL A 367 2.53 -13.56 11.55
CA VAL A 367 1.49 -14.57 11.78
C VAL A 367 0.16 -14.13 11.18
N ALA A 368 -0.24 -12.86 11.35
CA ALA A 368 -1.43 -12.30 10.74
C ALA A 368 -1.36 -12.37 9.20
N GLY A 369 -0.21 -12.03 8.62
CA GLY A 369 0.05 -12.16 7.19
C GLY A 369 -0.12 -13.59 6.69
N VAL A 370 0.54 -14.56 7.35
CA VAL A 370 0.44 -15.98 7.00
C VAL A 370 -1.00 -16.48 7.14
N ILE A 371 -1.71 -16.13 8.21
CA ILE A 371 -3.11 -16.54 8.41
C ILE A 371 -4.00 -15.97 7.29
N ALA A 372 -3.91 -14.67 7.03
CA ALA A 372 -4.73 -14.02 6.00
C ALA A 372 -4.49 -14.61 4.62
N LEU A 373 -3.22 -14.73 4.22
CA LEU A 373 -2.81 -15.32 2.94
C LEU A 373 -3.24 -16.79 2.83
N SER A 374 -3.05 -17.58 3.89
CA SER A 374 -3.43 -19.00 3.92
C SER A 374 -4.94 -19.21 3.76
N LEU A 375 -5.74 -18.44 4.50
CA LEU A 375 -7.19 -18.56 4.45
C LEU A 375 -7.75 -18.13 3.09
N ASN A 376 -7.18 -17.07 2.51
CA ASN A 376 -7.54 -16.62 1.18
C ASN A 376 -7.22 -17.69 0.13
N ILE A 377 -5.95 -18.10 0.03
CA ILE A 377 -5.51 -19.04 -1.01
C ILE A 377 -6.16 -20.42 -0.85
N ALA A 378 -6.45 -20.86 0.39
CA ALA A 378 -7.19 -22.09 0.65
C ALA A 378 -8.57 -22.12 -0.02
N ALA A 379 -9.27 -20.98 -0.13
CA ALA A 379 -10.57 -20.93 -0.77
C ALA A 379 -10.48 -21.15 -2.29
N TYR A 380 -9.43 -20.64 -2.94
CA TYR A 380 -9.15 -20.87 -4.36
C TYR A 380 -8.67 -22.30 -4.60
N ILE A 381 -7.75 -22.81 -3.76
CA ILE A 381 -7.30 -24.21 -3.80
C ILE A 381 -8.47 -25.17 -3.61
N ALA A 382 -9.41 -24.87 -2.69
CA ALA A 382 -10.57 -25.72 -2.47
C ALA A 382 -11.42 -25.88 -3.73
N GLU A 383 -11.56 -24.82 -4.52
CA GLU A 383 -12.27 -24.87 -5.79
C GLU A 383 -11.49 -25.65 -6.86
N THR A 384 -10.18 -25.43 -6.94
CA THR A 384 -9.29 -26.17 -7.85
C THR A 384 -9.30 -27.67 -7.57
N VAL A 385 -9.19 -28.09 -6.31
CA VAL A 385 -9.24 -29.50 -5.91
C VAL A 385 -10.61 -30.10 -6.21
N ARG A 386 -11.69 -29.39 -5.86
CA ARG A 386 -13.06 -29.82 -6.15
C ARG A 386 -13.31 -30.00 -7.65
N ALA A 387 -12.92 -29.02 -8.45
CA ALA A 387 -13.06 -29.04 -9.91
C ALA A 387 -12.18 -30.12 -10.56
N GLY A 388 -10.95 -30.29 -10.07
CA GLY A 388 -10.04 -31.32 -10.55
C GLY A 388 -10.61 -32.73 -10.36
N ILE A 389 -11.18 -33.03 -9.19
CA ILE A 389 -11.83 -34.31 -8.90
C ILE A 389 -13.06 -34.50 -9.81
N GLN A 390 -13.92 -33.49 -9.91
CA GLN A 390 -15.14 -33.57 -10.73
C GLN A 390 -14.89 -33.61 -12.23
N SER A 391 -13.72 -33.20 -12.69
CA SER A 391 -13.38 -33.25 -14.11
C SER A 391 -13.23 -34.68 -14.64
N ILE A 392 -12.99 -35.67 -13.77
CA ILE A 392 -12.80 -37.06 -14.16
C ILE A 392 -14.14 -37.66 -14.59
N GLU A 393 -14.16 -38.27 -15.78
CA GLU A 393 -15.38 -38.86 -16.34
C GLU A 393 -15.99 -39.91 -15.42
N ILE A 394 -17.32 -39.87 -15.29
CA ILE A 394 -18.04 -40.73 -14.35
C ILE A 394 -17.87 -42.23 -14.67
N GLY A 395 -17.67 -42.57 -15.95
CA GLY A 395 -17.40 -43.93 -16.42
C GLY A 395 -16.15 -44.56 -15.80
N GLN A 396 -15.15 -43.76 -15.42
CA GLN A 396 -13.98 -44.27 -14.68
C GLN A 396 -14.37 -44.77 -13.28
N THR A 397 -15.31 -44.08 -12.63
CA THR A 397 -15.83 -44.48 -11.32
C THR A 397 -16.71 -45.72 -11.45
N GLU A 398 -17.53 -45.80 -12.50
CA GLU A 398 -18.38 -46.96 -12.79
C GLU A 398 -17.55 -48.20 -13.13
N ALA A 399 -16.51 -48.08 -13.98
CA ALA A 399 -15.60 -49.16 -14.31
C ALA A 399 -14.84 -49.68 -13.09
N ALA A 400 -14.32 -48.77 -12.25
CA ALA A 400 -13.66 -49.14 -10.99
C ALA A 400 -14.61 -49.91 -10.05
N LYS A 401 -15.88 -49.49 -9.98
CA LYS A 401 -16.91 -50.16 -9.19
C LYS A 401 -17.24 -51.55 -9.74
N SER A 402 -17.28 -51.73 -11.05
CA SER A 402 -17.44 -53.04 -11.71
C SER A 402 -16.27 -53.99 -11.43
N LEU A 403 -15.06 -53.46 -11.21
CA LEU A 403 -13.89 -54.22 -10.77
C LEU A 403 -13.87 -54.50 -9.24
N GLY A 404 -14.94 -54.15 -8.52
CA GLY A 404 -15.05 -54.38 -7.07
C GLY A 404 -14.24 -53.42 -6.20
N LEU A 405 -13.71 -52.32 -6.76
CA LEU A 405 -12.98 -51.33 -5.97
C LEU A 405 -13.92 -50.56 -5.04
N SER A 406 -13.53 -50.45 -3.77
CA SER A 406 -14.24 -49.61 -2.80
C SER A 406 -14.08 -48.12 -3.13
N PRO A 407 -14.99 -47.23 -2.70
CA PRO A 407 -14.89 -45.79 -3.00
C PRO A 407 -13.54 -45.16 -2.63
N LEU A 408 -12.91 -45.62 -1.55
CA LEU A 408 -11.59 -45.16 -1.12
C LEU A 408 -10.49 -45.63 -2.08
N LEU A 409 -10.55 -46.88 -2.52
CA LEU A 409 -9.63 -47.43 -3.52
C LEU A 409 -9.83 -46.76 -4.89
N THR A 410 -11.07 -46.57 -5.32
CA THR A 410 -11.41 -45.83 -6.54
C THR A 410 -10.87 -44.40 -6.49
N MET A 411 -11.04 -43.70 -5.37
CA MET A 411 -10.48 -42.35 -5.21
C MET A 411 -8.95 -42.37 -5.26
N ARG A 412 -8.29 -43.24 -4.49
CA ARG A 412 -6.83 -43.27 -4.36
C ARG A 412 -6.11 -43.74 -5.62
N LEU A 413 -6.64 -44.77 -6.29
CA LEU A 413 -5.95 -45.46 -7.39
C LEU A 413 -6.39 -44.97 -8.77
N VAL A 414 -7.65 -44.53 -8.92
CA VAL A 414 -8.21 -44.18 -10.24
C VAL A 414 -8.38 -42.67 -10.36
N ILE A 415 -9.16 -42.04 -9.47
CA ILE A 415 -9.57 -40.65 -9.64
C ILE A 415 -8.44 -39.68 -9.28
N PHE A 416 -7.89 -39.75 -8.06
CA PHE A 416 -6.93 -38.78 -7.54
C PHE A 416 -5.66 -38.64 -8.39
N PRO A 417 -5.01 -39.71 -8.88
CA PRO A 417 -3.82 -39.57 -9.72
C PRO A 417 -4.08 -38.85 -11.06
N GLN A 418 -5.29 -38.97 -11.60
CA GLN A 418 -5.70 -38.25 -12.81
C GLN A 418 -6.10 -36.81 -12.47
N ALA A 419 -6.86 -36.64 -11.40
CA ALA A 419 -7.35 -35.35 -10.94
C ALA A 419 -6.18 -34.44 -10.54
N PHE A 420 -5.19 -34.95 -9.80
CA PHE A 420 -4.00 -34.20 -9.38
C PHE A 420 -3.20 -33.65 -10.58
N ARG A 421 -3.08 -34.43 -11.66
CA ARG A 421 -2.44 -33.97 -12.92
C ARG A 421 -3.20 -32.79 -13.54
N ARG A 422 -4.53 -32.80 -13.50
CA ARG A 422 -5.37 -31.70 -13.99
C ARG A 422 -5.37 -30.48 -13.07
N MET A 423 -5.13 -30.68 -11.77
CA MET A 423 -5.02 -29.60 -10.78
C MET A 423 -3.67 -28.88 -10.82
N LEU A 424 -2.59 -29.53 -11.30
CA LEU A 424 -1.25 -28.97 -11.16
C LEU A 424 -1.09 -27.60 -11.86
N PRO A 425 -1.55 -27.38 -13.10
CA PRO A 425 -1.45 -26.06 -13.72
C PRO A 425 -2.18 -24.94 -12.95
N PRO A 426 -3.47 -25.07 -12.55
CA PRO A 426 -4.11 -24.04 -11.74
C PRO A 426 -3.48 -23.88 -10.36
N LEU A 427 -3.01 -24.96 -9.69
CA LEU A 427 -2.30 -24.82 -8.42
C LEU A 427 -0.99 -24.02 -8.56
N GLY A 428 -0.27 -24.19 -9.68
CA GLY A 428 0.89 -23.37 -10.00
C GLY A 428 0.55 -21.89 -10.20
N ASN A 429 -0.58 -21.60 -10.87
CA ASN A 429 -1.06 -20.23 -11.03
C ASN A 429 -1.44 -19.59 -9.68
N GLU A 430 -2.11 -20.34 -8.81
CA GLU A 430 -2.45 -19.89 -7.44
C GLU A 430 -1.18 -19.59 -6.63
N PHE A 431 -0.15 -20.43 -6.72
CA PHE A 431 1.13 -20.16 -6.04
C PHE A 431 1.82 -18.89 -6.56
N ILE A 432 1.85 -18.68 -7.88
CA ILE A 432 2.45 -17.47 -8.48
C ILE A 432 1.64 -16.23 -8.14
N GLY A 433 0.31 -16.34 -8.07
CA GLY A 433 -0.60 -15.30 -7.56
C GLY A 433 -0.24 -14.94 -6.13
N LEU A 434 -0.24 -15.93 -5.24
CA LEU A 434 0.09 -15.79 -3.83
C LEU A 434 1.44 -15.10 -3.60
N LEU A 435 2.47 -15.43 -4.39
CA LEU A 435 3.78 -14.80 -4.29
C LEU A 435 3.71 -13.29 -4.46
N LYS A 436 2.91 -12.80 -5.41
CA LYS A 436 2.69 -11.36 -5.62
C LYS A 436 1.77 -10.78 -4.54
N ASP A 437 0.76 -11.52 -4.12
CA ASP A 437 -0.20 -11.10 -3.10
C ASP A 437 0.44 -10.89 -1.73
N THR A 438 1.61 -11.48 -1.46
CA THR A 438 2.41 -11.17 -0.26
C THR A 438 2.71 -9.69 -0.10
N SER A 439 2.80 -8.93 -1.21
CA SER A 439 3.00 -7.47 -1.18
C SER A 439 1.86 -6.73 -0.47
N LEU A 440 0.65 -7.32 -0.41
CA LEU A 440 -0.48 -6.72 0.32
C LEU A 440 -0.27 -6.73 1.84
N VAL A 441 0.62 -7.57 2.37
CA VAL A 441 0.97 -7.58 3.80
C VAL A 441 1.78 -6.33 4.19
N ALA A 442 2.34 -5.60 3.22
CA ALA A 442 3.00 -4.30 3.45
C ALA A 442 2.07 -3.28 4.13
N ILE A 443 0.75 -3.41 3.94
CA ILE A 443 -0.24 -2.47 4.47
C ILE A 443 -0.36 -2.48 6.00
N ILE A 444 -0.01 -3.60 6.64
CA ILE A 444 0.12 -3.70 8.10
C ILE A 444 1.56 -3.38 8.55
N GLY A 445 2.37 -2.81 7.65
CA GLY A 445 3.75 -2.42 7.89
C GLY A 445 4.74 -3.59 7.94
N PHE A 446 4.37 -4.79 7.49
CA PHE A 446 5.28 -5.93 7.49
C PHE A 446 6.33 -5.81 6.38
N GLU A 447 7.60 -6.00 6.75
CA GLU A 447 8.75 -5.66 5.89
C GLU A 447 9.16 -6.79 4.92
N GLU A 448 8.27 -7.12 3.99
CA GLU A 448 8.60 -7.94 2.81
C GLU A 448 9.20 -7.10 1.66
N LEU A 449 9.48 -7.70 0.51
CA LEU A 449 10.20 -7.05 -0.61
C LEU A 449 9.64 -5.68 -1.03
N PHE A 450 8.33 -5.56 -1.24
CA PHE A 450 7.72 -4.29 -1.64
C PHE A 450 7.83 -3.25 -0.51
N ARG A 451 7.54 -3.65 0.74
CA ARG A 451 7.68 -2.76 1.90
C ARG A 451 9.11 -2.27 2.11
N LYS A 452 10.11 -3.14 1.95
CA LYS A 452 11.53 -2.74 2.00
C LYS A 452 11.85 -1.69 0.93
N GLY A 453 11.30 -1.86 -0.27
CA GLY A 453 11.36 -0.86 -1.34
C GLY A 453 10.79 0.50 -0.93
N GLN A 454 9.57 0.53 -0.38
CA GLN A 454 8.95 1.77 0.12
C GLN A 454 9.80 2.46 1.18
N LEU A 455 10.35 1.71 2.15
CA LEU A 455 11.21 2.25 3.20
C LEU A 455 12.50 2.89 2.67
N ILE A 456 13.03 2.38 1.56
CA ILE A 456 14.19 2.94 0.87
C ILE A 456 13.79 4.22 0.12
N VAL A 457 12.69 4.19 -0.65
CA VAL A 457 12.16 5.35 -1.39
C VAL A 457 11.81 6.50 -0.45
N ALA A 458 11.22 6.22 0.70
CA ALA A 458 10.85 7.23 1.70
C ALA A 458 12.05 8.01 2.25
N GLN A 459 13.28 7.49 2.10
CA GLN A 459 14.50 8.12 2.59
C GLN A 459 15.27 8.88 1.49
N ASN A 460 15.29 8.34 0.27
CA ASN A 460 16.12 8.89 -0.82
C ASN A 460 15.32 9.52 -1.97
N TYR A 461 13.99 9.38 -1.95
CA TYR A 461 13.04 9.89 -2.93
C TYR A 461 13.20 9.36 -4.36
N ARG A 462 14.00 8.30 -4.55
CA ARG A 462 14.33 7.69 -5.85
C ARG A 462 13.36 6.55 -6.19
N ALA A 463 12.10 6.90 -6.40
CA ALA A 463 11.03 5.93 -6.59
C ALA A 463 11.24 5.00 -7.80
N PHE A 464 11.63 5.56 -8.96
CA PHE A 464 11.71 4.80 -10.20
C PHE A 464 12.74 3.66 -10.11
N GLU A 465 13.97 3.95 -9.70
CA GLU A 465 15.05 2.96 -9.68
C GLU A 465 14.80 1.84 -8.67
N ILE A 466 14.26 2.18 -7.50
CA ILE A 466 13.96 1.20 -6.45
C ILE A 466 12.77 0.33 -6.86
N TYR A 467 11.66 0.91 -7.31
CA TYR A 467 10.50 0.11 -7.73
C TYR A 467 10.76 -0.69 -9.01
N ALA A 468 11.59 -0.19 -9.94
CA ALA A 468 12.06 -0.99 -11.07
C ALA A 468 12.88 -2.21 -10.61
N THR A 469 13.75 -2.03 -9.61
CA THR A 469 14.52 -3.14 -9.03
C THR A 469 13.60 -4.15 -8.34
N VAL A 470 12.66 -3.68 -7.52
CA VAL A 470 11.64 -4.54 -6.87
C VAL A 470 10.85 -5.33 -7.91
N ALA A 471 10.42 -4.68 -9.00
CA ALA A 471 9.70 -5.32 -10.09
C ALA A 471 10.54 -6.42 -10.79
N ILE A 472 11.83 -6.16 -11.03
CA ILE A 472 12.75 -7.16 -11.59
C ILE A 472 12.90 -8.35 -10.65
N VAL A 473 13.04 -8.12 -9.34
CA VAL A 473 13.15 -9.20 -8.35
C VAL A 473 11.87 -10.04 -8.33
N TYR A 474 10.68 -9.45 -8.28
CA TYR A 474 9.42 -10.21 -8.40
C TYR A 474 9.32 -10.96 -9.73
N LEU A 475 9.74 -10.35 -10.84
CA LEU A 475 9.75 -11.02 -12.14
C LEU A 475 10.67 -12.25 -12.13
N CYS A 476 11.88 -12.14 -11.57
CA CYS A 476 12.77 -13.28 -11.40
C CYS A 476 12.13 -14.39 -10.54
N LEU A 477 11.56 -14.03 -9.39
CA LEU A 477 10.89 -15.00 -8.51
C LEU A 477 9.72 -15.71 -9.18
N THR A 478 8.85 -14.97 -9.86
CA THR A 478 7.69 -15.51 -10.57
C THR A 478 8.08 -16.37 -11.77
N LEU A 479 9.12 -15.99 -12.52
CA LEU A 479 9.65 -16.80 -13.62
C LEU A 479 10.28 -18.10 -13.11
N LEU A 480 11.03 -18.06 -12.00
CA LEU A 480 11.58 -19.25 -11.38
C LEU A 480 10.47 -20.20 -10.90
N ALA A 481 9.45 -19.67 -10.20
CA ALA A 481 8.29 -20.45 -9.78
C ALA A 481 7.56 -21.07 -10.98
N SER A 482 7.29 -20.28 -12.03
CA SER A 482 6.65 -20.75 -13.27
C SER A 482 7.44 -21.87 -13.95
N GLN A 483 8.76 -21.76 -14.02
CA GLN A 483 9.62 -22.81 -14.56
C GLN A 483 9.58 -24.10 -13.72
N VAL A 484 9.54 -23.98 -12.39
CA VAL A 484 9.41 -25.13 -11.48
C VAL A 484 8.10 -25.86 -11.75
N PHE A 485 6.97 -25.16 -11.77
CA PHE A 485 5.66 -25.77 -12.05
C PHE A 485 5.57 -26.36 -13.46
N SER A 486 6.12 -25.67 -14.46
CA SER A 486 6.16 -26.17 -15.85
C SER A 486 6.97 -27.46 -15.97
N ARG A 487 8.12 -27.57 -15.27
CA ARG A 487 8.92 -28.80 -15.23
C ARG A 487 8.19 -29.93 -14.51
N LEU A 488 7.52 -29.63 -13.40
CA LEU A 488 6.69 -30.60 -12.68
C LEU A 488 5.54 -31.13 -13.55
N GLU A 489 4.88 -30.25 -14.30
CA GLU A 489 3.81 -30.63 -15.23
C GLU A 489 4.30 -31.58 -16.32
N VAL A 490 5.43 -31.25 -16.96
CA VAL A 490 6.04 -32.12 -17.99
C VAL A 490 6.45 -33.46 -17.41
N TRP A 491 7.06 -33.47 -16.22
CA TRP A 491 7.50 -34.69 -15.56
C TRP A 491 6.33 -35.63 -15.21
N MET A 492 5.16 -35.06 -14.90
CA MET A 492 3.93 -35.79 -14.57
C MET A 492 3.12 -36.24 -15.79
N ASN A 493 3.43 -35.76 -17.00
CA ASN A 493 2.71 -36.13 -18.21
C ASN A 493 3.30 -37.42 -18.84
N PRO A 494 2.55 -38.55 -18.86
CA PRO A 494 3.03 -39.80 -19.44
C PRO A 494 3.15 -39.76 -20.97
N ASP A 495 2.35 -38.96 -21.67
CA ASP A 495 2.35 -38.90 -23.15
C ASP A 495 3.65 -38.31 -23.71
N LYS A 496 4.33 -37.47 -22.91
CA LYS A 496 5.66 -36.92 -23.25
C LYS A 496 6.81 -37.90 -23.00
N LYS A 497 6.58 -39.02 -22.31
CA LYS A 497 7.58 -40.07 -22.02
C LYS A 497 7.55 -41.22 -23.02
N ILE A 498 6.51 -41.33 -23.85
CA ILE A 498 6.40 -42.37 -24.87
C ILE A 498 7.08 -41.85 -26.15
N PRO A 499 8.13 -42.51 -26.67
CA PRO A 499 8.68 -42.16 -27.98
C PRO A 499 7.56 -42.23 -29.01
N GLN A 500 7.29 -41.13 -29.73
CA GLN A 500 6.32 -41.19 -30.82
C GLN A 500 6.82 -42.21 -31.85
N VAL A 501 6.18 -43.37 -31.88
CA VAL A 501 6.36 -44.35 -32.95
C VAL A 501 5.87 -43.64 -34.21
N LYS A 502 6.81 -43.15 -35.03
CA LYS A 502 6.50 -42.68 -36.38
C LYS A 502 5.90 -43.87 -37.12
N VAL A 503 4.58 -43.91 -37.23
CA VAL A 503 3.90 -44.85 -38.13
C VAL A 503 4.30 -44.42 -39.54
N LYS A 504 5.33 -45.08 -40.06
CA LYS A 504 5.74 -44.96 -41.45
C LYS A 504 4.61 -45.58 -42.25
N ASN A 505 3.79 -44.76 -42.90
CA ASN A 505 2.79 -45.24 -43.86
C ASN A 505 3.52 -46.05 -44.94
N GLN A 506 3.53 -47.37 -44.78
CA GLN A 506 3.77 -48.30 -45.86
C GLN A 506 2.47 -48.35 -46.67
N ASN A 507 2.38 -47.47 -47.67
CA ASN A 507 1.52 -47.73 -48.81
C ASN A 507 1.98 -49.08 -49.39
N ARG A 508 1.15 -50.11 -49.19
CA ARG A 508 1.23 -51.34 -49.98
C ARG A 508 0.55 -51.08 -51.32
N ASN A 509 1.27 -51.47 -52.36
CA ASN A 509 0.99 -51.40 -53.78
C ASN A 509 -0.42 -51.81 -54.18
#